data_AF-A0A0F0LX44-F1
#
_entry.id   AF-A0A0F0LX44-F1
#
_cell.length_a   1.000
_cell.length_b   1.000
_cell.length_c   1.000
_cell.angle_alpha   90.00
_cell.angle_beta   90.00
_cell.angle_gamma   90.00
#
_symmetry.space_group_name_H-M   'P 1'
#
loop_
_entity.id
_entity.type
_entity.pdbx_description
1 polymer ?
#
loop_
_entity_poly.entity_id
_entity_poly.type
_entity_poly.pdbx_seq_one_letter_code
_entity_poly.pdbx_strand_id
1 'polypeptide(L)'
;MSIAPWFEAAAEFERDLLERNAPLAELHREVQASGAARLKSAAALRAPSPWRGITSASGMRQAIMEAEVYALLKDYAARVSASIDSADGARWAAFVDEGLTRSRRGLLVDEVRSSAAGALQLRDAWGFRPAVPNRAFIDCGCGYAESGVIGKGLCIECGELVVRRWSAEELRLLAMVPEYRGRVEEILVDTEARQQKQIGVRSETPFADVASKRARGGRALRRLRRSGRRLLVSTEGDLPSERWTQLARLTSRALQTSLPLEGRRADKRGLGAAGLAALALKGDRDILG
;
A
#
# COMPACT_ATOMS: atom_id res chain seq x y z
N MET A 1 -26.48 9.62 0.39
CA MET A 1 -25.73 10.75 -0.21
C MET A 1 -25.38 10.33 -1.62
N SER A 2 -25.99 10.96 -2.64
CA SER A 2 -25.88 10.56 -4.04
C SER A 2 -24.41 10.45 -4.46
N ILE A 3 -24.06 9.41 -5.22
CA ILE A 3 -22.77 9.30 -5.92
C ILE A 3 -22.73 10.53 -6.84
N ALA A 4 -21.94 11.53 -6.46
CA ALA A 4 -22.16 12.90 -6.86
C ALA A 4 -22.02 13.14 -8.38
N PRO A 5 -22.69 14.15 -8.96
CA PRO A 5 -22.74 14.43 -10.40
C PRO A 5 -21.39 14.46 -11.13
N TRP A 6 -20.29 14.79 -10.44
CA TRP A 6 -18.94 14.74 -11.01
C TRP A 6 -18.48 13.33 -11.39
N PHE A 7 -18.91 12.30 -10.66
CA PHE A 7 -18.55 10.92 -10.94
C PHE A 7 -19.22 10.43 -12.23
N GLU A 8 -20.50 10.79 -12.41
CA GLU A 8 -21.24 10.51 -13.64
C GLU A 8 -20.62 11.24 -14.83
N ALA A 9 -20.31 12.52 -14.68
CA ALA A 9 -19.64 13.30 -15.72
C ALA A 9 -18.22 12.79 -16.05
N ALA A 10 -17.45 12.35 -15.06
CA ALA A 10 -16.14 11.75 -15.27
C ALA A 10 -16.26 10.40 -15.99
N ALA A 11 -17.22 9.57 -15.61
CA ALA A 11 -17.48 8.28 -16.26
C ALA A 11 -17.97 8.45 -17.70
N GLU A 12 -18.82 9.45 -17.98
CA GLU A 12 -19.25 9.81 -19.33
C GLU A 12 -18.07 10.30 -20.18
N PHE A 13 -17.25 11.20 -19.65
CA PHE A 13 -16.03 11.64 -20.32
C PHE A 13 -15.09 10.47 -20.68
N GLU A 14 -14.88 9.51 -19.76
CA GLU A 14 -14.07 8.34 -20.07
C GLU A 14 -14.68 7.48 -21.19
N ARG A 15 -16.02 7.32 -21.23
CA ARG A 15 -16.70 6.54 -22.28
C ARG A 15 -16.50 7.20 -23.64
N ASP A 16 -16.81 8.49 -23.72
CA ASP A 16 -16.66 9.26 -24.96
C ASP A 16 -15.21 9.24 -25.45
N LEU A 17 -14.25 9.35 -24.53
CA LEU A 17 -12.82 9.30 -24.86
C LEU A 17 -12.41 7.94 -25.43
N LEU A 18 -12.86 6.84 -24.82
CA LEU A 18 -12.57 5.49 -25.31
C LEU A 18 -13.27 5.24 -26.66
N GLU A 19 -14.48 5.74 -26.88
CA GLU A 19 -15.22 5.58 -28.14
C GLU A 19 -14.52 6.28 -29.32
N ARG A 20 -13.97 7.48 -29.09
CA ARG A 20 -13.31 8.27 -30.15
C ARG A 20 -11.81 8.00 -30.31
N ASN A 21 -11.17 7.31 -29.37
CA ASN A 21 -9.73 7.04 -29.38
C ASN A 21 -9.46 5.53 -29.44
N ALA A 22 -9.41 4.99 -30.67
CA ALA A 22 -9.22 3.54 -30.89
C ALA A 22 -7.93 2.97 -30.26
N PRO A 23 -6.75 3.64 -30.34
CA PRO A 23 -5.56 3.18 -29.62
C PRO A 23 -5.75 3.07 -28.11
N LEU A 24 -6.39 4.06 -27.49
CA LEU A 24 -6.67 4.05 -26.06
C LEU A 24 -7.68 2.94 -25.68
N ALA A 25 -8.71 2.73 -26.51
CA ALA A 25 -9.69 1.67 -26.32
C ALA A 25 -9.05 0.27 -26.34
N GLU A 26 -8.11 0.04 -27.27
CA GLU A 26 -7.39 -1.22 -27.35
C GLU A 26 -6.52 -1.46 -26.11
N LEU A 27 -5.75 -0.44 -25.71
CA LEU A 27 -4.98 -0.46 -24.46
C LEU A 27 -5.88 -0.74 -23.25
N HIS A 28 -7.05 -0.12 -23.19
CA HIS A 28 -8.01 -0.32 -22.10
C HIS A 28 -8.50 -1.77 -22.03
N ARG A 29 -8.86 -2.38 -23.16
CA ARG A 29 -9.28 -3.80 -23.23
C ARG A 29 -8.17 -4.76 -22.81
N GLU A 30 -6.94 -4.52 -23.28
CA GLU A 30 -5.77 -5.31 -22.90
C GLU A 30 -5.52 -5.26 -21.37
N VAL A 31 -5.59 -4.05 -20.79
CA VAL A 31 -5.38 -3.82 -19.35
C VAL A 31 -6.53 -4.38 -18.53
N GLN A 32 -7.77 -4.28 -19.01
CA GLN A 32 -8.93 -4.89 -18.37
C GLN A 32 -8.74 -6.41 -18.22
N ALA A 33 -8.37 -7.10 -19.30
CA ALA A 33 -8.19 -8.55 -19.33
C ALA A 33 -6.99 -9.01 -18.48
N SER A 34 -5.82 -8.38 -18.66
CA SER A 34 -4.61 -8.69 -17.90
C SER A 34 -4.76 -8.34 -16.41
N GLY A 35 -5.45 -7.24 -16.10
CA GLY A 35 -5.78 -6.82 -14.75
C GLY A 35 -6.66 -7.83 -14.01
N ALA A 36 -7.69 -8.38 -14.66
CA ALA A 36 -8.53 -9.41 -14.06
C ALA A 36 -7.73 -10.66 -13.64
N ALA A 37 -6.76 -11.08 -14.46
CA ALA A 37 -5.88 -12.21 -14.14
C ALA A 37 -4.95 -11.89 -12.96
N ARG A 38 -4.33 -10.70 -12.94
CA ARG A 38 -3.47 -10.24 -11.83
C ARG A 38 -4.24 -10.14 -10.51
N LEU A 39 -5.47 -9.60 -10.55
CA LEU A 39 -6.34 -9.49 -9.38
C LEU A 39 -6.78 -10.86 -8.83
N LYS A 40 -7.04 -11.84 -9.70
CA LYS A 40 -7.31 -13.22 -9.27
C LYS A 40 -6.11 -13.81 -8.52
N SER A 41 -4.89 -13.59 -9.02
CA SER A 41 -3.65 -14.01 -8.35
C SER A 41 -3.45 -13.30 -7.02
N ALA A 42 -3.69 -11.99 -6.96
CA ALA A 42 -3.61 -11.20 -5.73
C ALA A 42 -4.63 -11.66 -4.67
N ALA A 43 -5.84 -12.01 -5.08
CA ALA A 43 -6.88 -12.52 -4.17
C ALA A 43 -6.51 -13.87 -3.53
N ALA A 44 -5.68 -14.67 -4.19
CA ALA A 44 -5.16 -15.92 -3.66
C ALA A 44 -4.02 -15.72 -2.65
N LEU A 45 -3.40 -14.54 -2.59
CA LEU A 45 -2.33 -14.25 -1.65
C LEU A 45 -2.84 -14.30 -0.21
N ARG A 46 -2.13 -15.09 0.60
CA ARG A 46 -2.33 -15.14 2.04
C ARG A 46 -1.18 -14.42 2.72
N ALA A 47 -1.50 -13.41 3.52
CA ALA A 47 -0.54 -12.84 4.45
C ALA A 47 -0.22 -13.88 5.54
N PRO A 48 1.04 -14.22 5.83
CA PRO A 48 1.39 -15.07 6.96
C PRO A 48 1.35 -14.29 8.28
N SER A 49 1.54 -15.02 9.39
CA SER A 49 1.37 -14.54 10.78
C SER A 49 2.01 -13.19 11.14
N PRO A 50 3.21 -12.77 10.66
CA PRO A 50 3.77 -11.50 11.14
C PRO A 50 3.02 -10.26 10.62
N TRP A 51 2.29 -10.35 9.50
CA TRP A 51 1.48 -9.25 8.97
C TRP A 51 0.03 -9.25 9.48
N ARG A 52 -0.44 -10.34 10.10
CA ARG A 52 -1.82 -10.49 10.59
C ARG A 52 -2.10 -9.75 11.91
N GLY A 53 -1.12 -9.02 12.46
CA GLY A 53 -1.26 -8.25 13.70
C GLY A 53 -1.85 -6.84 13.53
N ILE A 54 -1.87 -6.30 12.31
CA ILE A 54 -2.31 -4.91 12.06
C ILE A 54 -3.82 -4.82 11.82
N THR A 55 -4.40 -5.84 11.18
CA THR A 55 -5.81 -5.90 10.76
C THR A 55 -6.28 -7.35 10.67
N SER A 56 -7.59 -7.57 10.56
CA SER A 56 -8.16 -8.89 10.27
C SER A 56 -7.64 -9.48 8.94
N ALA A 57 -7.75 -10.81 8.79
CA ALA A 57 -7.38 -11.49 7.55
C ALA A 57 -8.18 -11.01 6.32
N SER A 58 -9.45 -10.66 6.50
CA SER A 58 -10.26 -10.03 5.44
C SER A 58 -9.75 -8.63 5.09
N GLY A 59 -9.44 -7.80 6.10
CA GLY A 59 -8.87 -6.47 5.88
C GLY A 59 -7.50 -6.50 5.20
N MET A 60 -6.68 -7.51 5.49
CA MET A 60 -5.38 -7.68 4.81
C MET A 60 -5.54 -8.10 3.36
N ARG A 61 -6.46 -9.04 3.07
CA ARG A 61 -6.80 -9.41 1.69
C ARG A 61 -7.30 -8.21 0.89
N GLN A 62 -8.18 -7.40 1.47
CA GLN A 62 -8.65 -6.17 0.84
C GLN A 62 -7.52 -5.18 0.58
N ALA A 63 -6.59 -4.99 1.53
CA ALA A 63 -5.44 -4.11 1.34
C ALA A 63 -4.49 -4.59 0.23
N ILE A 64 -4.29 -5.92 0.08
CA ILE A 64 -3.51 -6.50 -1.03
C ILE A 64 -4.20 -6.21 -2.37
N MET A 65 -5.52 -6.39 -2.45
CA MET A 65 -6.30 -6.05 -3.65
C MET A 65 -6.20 -4.56 -3.98
N GLU A 66 -6.30 -3.68 -2.97
CA GLU A 66 -6.09 -2.23 -3.13
C GLU A 66 -4.71 -1.90 -3.73
N ALA A 67 -3.65 -2.55 -3.23
CA ALA A 67 -2.29 -2.35 -3.72
C ALA A 67 -2.13 -2.84 -5.18
N GLU A 68 -2.74 -3.97 -5.54
CA GLU A 68 -2.70 -4.51 -6.90
C GLU A 68 -3.47 -3.62 -7.88
N VAL A 69 -4.69 -3.19 -7.53
CA VAL A 69 -5.47 -2.27 -8.37
C VAL A 69 -4.71 -0.97 -8.60
N TYR A 70 -4.05 -0.43 -7.57
CA TYR A 70 -3.22 0.75 -7.79
C TYR A 70 -2.07 0.48 -8.76
N ALA A 71 -1.33 -0.62 -8.58
CA ALA A 71 -0.21 -0.93 -9.46
C ALA A 71 -0.67 -1.00 -10.92
N LEU A 72 -1.78 -1.70 -11.18
CA LEU A 72 -2.43 -1.77 -12.48
C LEU A 72 -2.80 -0.39 -13.05
N LEU A 73 -3.39 0.48 -12.22
CA LEU A 73 -3.79 1.83 -12.66
C LEU A 73 -2.60 2.76 -12.89
N LYS A 74 -1.50 2.59 -12.14
CA LYS A 74 -0.26 3.33 -12.36
C LYS A 74 0.41 2.89 -13.67
N ASP A 75 0.46 1.58 -13.91
CA ASP A 75 0.98 1.01 -15.16
C ASP A 75 0.14 1.49 -16.35
N TYR A 76 -1.19 1.50 -16.20
CA TYR A 76 -2.11 2.05 -17.19
C TYR A 76 -1.83 3.53 -17.45
N ALA A 77 -1.79 4.36 -16.41
CA ALA A 77 -1.56 5.80 -16.55
C ALA A 77 -0.24 6.12 -17.27
N ALA A 78 0.83 5.36 -17.00
CA ALA A 78 2.10 5.50 -17.68
C ALA A 78 2.04 5.15 -19.18
N ARG A 79 1.17 4.20 -19.58
CA ARG A 79 0.96 3.82 -20.99
C ARG A 79 0.03 4.81 -21.70
N VAL A 80 -0.98 5.33 -21.00
CA VAL A 80 -1.98 6.26 -21.54
C VAL A 80 -1.38 7.59 -21.96
N SER A 81 -0.33 8.07 -21.27
CA SER A 81 0.28 9.38 -21.57
C SER A 81 0.79 9.52 -23.01
N ALA A 82 1.02 8.40 -23.72
CA ALA A 82 1.41 8.40 -25.13
C ALA A 82 0.21 8.48 -26.11
N SER A 83 -1.02 8.26 -25.63
CA SER A 83 -2.22 8.08 -26.46
C SER A 83 -3.28 9.17 -26.24
N ILE A 84 -3.13 10.02 -25.23
CA ILE A 84 -4.05 11.14 -24.96
C ILE A 84 -3.39 12.47 -25.32
N ASP A 85 -4.19 13.41 -25.80
CA ASP A 85 -3.72 14.78 -25.96
C ASP A 85 -3.70 15.52 -24.61
N SER A 86 -3.05 16.69 -24.60
CA SER A 86 -2.91 17.49 -23.38
C SER A 86 -4.23 18.07 -22.87
N ALA A 87 -5.22 18.29 -23.74
CA ALA A 87 -6.52 18.85 -23.37
C ALA A 87 -7.37 17.82 -22.62
N ASP A 88 -7.40 16.58 -23.11
CA ASP A 88 -8.06 15.45 -22.46
C ASP A 88 -7.39 15.09 -21.13
N GLY A 89 -6.05 15.13 -21.09
CA GLY A 89 -5.29 14.97 -19.85
C GLY A 89 -5.62 16.05 -18.80
N ALA A 90 -5.69 17.31 -19.21
CA ALA A 90 -6.04 18.42 -18.32
C ALA A 90 -7.49 18.33 -17.82
N ARG A 91 -8.42 17.94 -18.69
CA ARG A 91 -9.82 17.74 -18.33
C ARG A 91 -9.98 16.59 -17.33
N TRP A 92 -9.26 15.49 -17.52
CA TRP A 92 -9.22 14.39 -16.56
C TRP A 92 -8.68 14.84 -15.18
N ALA A 93 -7.58 15.60 -15.16
CA ALA A 93 -7.01 16.12 -13.93
C ALA A 93 -8.00 17.00 -13.15
N ALA A 94 -8.82 17.80 -13.85
CA ALA A 94 -9.87 18.61 -13.22
C ALA A 94 -10.94 17.74 -12.54
N PHE A 95 -11.38 16.64 -13.17
CA PHE A 95 -12.30 15.69 -12.52
C PHE A 95 -11.71 15.04 -11.28
N VAL A 96 -10.42 14.68 -11.34
CA VAL A 96 -9.69 14.14 -10.19
C VAL A 96 -9.62 15.15 -9.05
N ASP A 97 -9.30 16.41 -9.33
CA ASP A 97 -9.23 17.47 -8.32
C ASP A 97 -10.60 17.76 -7.69
N GLU A 98 -11.68 17.79 -8.48
CA GLU A 98 -13.04 17.93 -7.97
C GLU A 98 -13.43 16.75 -7.07
N GLY A 99 -13.12 15.52 -7.50
CA GLY A 99 -13.37 14.30 -6.73
C GLY A 99 -12.61 14.26 -5.41
N LEU A 100 -11.34 14.68 -5.40
CA LEU A 100 -10.53 14.79 -4.18
C LEU A 100 -11.10 15.85 -3.22
N THR A 101 -11.45 17.02 -3.75
CA THR A 101 -12.04 18.12 -2.97
C THR A 101 -13.34 17.69 -2.30
N ARG A 102 -14.22 16.99 -3.03
CA ARG A 102 -15.52 16.54 -2.49
C ARG A 102 -15.43 15.34 -1.57
N SER A 103 -14.49 14.43 -1.83
CA SER A 103 -14.36 13.21 -1.01
C SER A 103 -13.75 13.48 0.36
N ARG A 104 -12.98 14.57 0.54
CA ARG A 104 -12.19 14.85 1.75
C ARG A 104 -11.36 13.64 2.19
N ARG A 105 -10.79 12.93 1.20
CA ARG A 105 -9.95 11.75 1.42
C ARG A 105 -8.54 12.06 0.99
N GLY A 106 -7.81 12.62 1.94
CA GLY A 106 -6.39 12.90 1.89
C GLY A 106 -5.52 11.66 1.75
N LEU A 107 -5.99 10.56 2.31
CA LEU A 107 -5.35 9.27 2.21
C LEU A 107 -5.40 8.79 0.75
N LEU A 108 -4.23 8.71 0.10
CA LEU A 108 -4.05 8.35 -1.33
C LEU A 108 -4.27 9.47 -2.35
N VAL A 109 -4.21 10.74 -1.94
CA VAL A 109 -4.23 11.85 -2.88
C VAL A 109 -3.23 11.63 -4.02
N ASP A 110 -1.99 11.21 -3.72
CA ASP A 110 -0.98 10.93 -4.73
C ASP A 110 -1.39 9.82 -5.70
N GLU A 111 -2.10 8.80 -5.21
CA GLU A 111 -2.51 7.66 -6.03
C GLU A 111 -3.67 7.99 -6.97
N VAL A 112 -4.58 8.86 -6.51
CA VAL A 112 -5.69 9.34 -7.31
C VAL A 112 -5.20 10.40 -8.31
N ARG A 113 -4.28 11.28 -7.88
CA ARG A 113 -3.63 12.28 -8.75
C ARG A 113 -2.80 11.64 -9.86
N SER A 114 -2.19 10.48 -9.61
CA SER A 114 -1.43 9.74 -10.63
C SER A 114 -2.29 8.88 -11.57
N SER A 115 -3.63 9.00 -11.52
CA SER A 115 -4.53 8.24 -12.39
C SER A 115 -4.67 8.87 -13.77
N ALA A 116 -5.10 8.08 -14.76
CA ALA A 116 -5.43 8.55 -16.10
C ALA A 116 -6.87 8.21 -16.48
N ALA A 117 -7.40 8.89 -17.50
CA ALA A 117 -8.73 8.63 -18.04
C ALA A 117 -8.86 7.17 -18.46
N GLY A 118 -9.95 6.53 -18.05
CA GLY A 118 -10.22 5.10 -18.15
C GLY A 118 -10.07 4.37 -16.81
N ALA A 119 -9.51 5.02 -15.79
CA ALA A 119 -9.33 4.42 -14.47
C ALA A 119 -10.65 4.10 -13.75
N LEU A 120 -11.73 4.87 -13.94
CA LEU A 120 -13.02 4.56 -13.30
C LEU A 120 -13.65 3.33 -13.94
N GLN A 121 -13.68 3.27 -15.27
CA GLN A 121 -14.17 2.10 -16.00
C GLN A 121 -13.37 0.83 -15.71
N LEU A 122 -12.03 0.90 -15.64
CA LEU A 122 -11.21 -0.25 -15.25
C LEU A 122 -11.56 -0.76 -13.84
N ARG A 123 -11.73 0.14 -12.88
CA ARG A 123 -12.13 -0.22 -11.51
C ARG A 123 -13.49 -0.92 -11.48
N ASP A 124 -14.47 -0.39 -12.21
CA ASP A 124 -15.81 -0.99 -12.29
C ASP A 124 -15.77 -2.36 -12.97
N ALA A 125 -15.02 -2.50 -14.07
CA ALA A 125 -14.81 -3.75 -14.78
C ALA A 125 -14.18 -4.84 -13.91
N TRP A 126 -13.30 -4.47 -12.99
CA TRP A 126 -12.70 -5.39 -12.01
C TRP A 126 -13.59 -5.66 -10.80
N GLY A 127 -14.79 -5.09 -10.74
CA GLY A 127 -15.66 -5.15 -9.56
C GLY A 127 -15.03 -4.49 -8.34
N PHE A 128 -14.04 -3.64 -8.53
CA PHE A 128 -13.31 -3.00 -7.45
C PHE A 128 -13.92 -1.66 -7.12
N ARG A 129 -14.62 -1.63 -5.98
CA ARG A 129 -14.99 -0.38 -5.32
C ARG A 129 -13.98 -0.12 -4.22
N PRO A 130 -13.32 1.05 -4.19
CA PRO A 130 -12.46 1.41 -3.06
C PRO A 130 -13.26 1.20 -1.79
N ALA A 131 -12.66 0.54 -0.80
CA ALA A 131 -13.27 0.38 0.50
C ALA A 131 -13.61 1.78 1.04
N VAL A 132 -14.86 2.20 0.90
CA VAL A 132 -15.40 3.25 1.73
C VAL A 132 -15.54 2.59 3.09
N PRO A 133 -14.74 2.95 4.11
CA PRO A 133 -14.93 2.35 5.41
C PRO A 133 -16.38 2.64 5.82
N ASN A 134 -17.17 1.61 6.08
CA ASN A 134 -18.52 1.76 6.66
C ASN A 134 -18.47 2.43 8.05
N ARG A 135 -17.27 2.60 8.62
CA ARG A 135 -17.03 3.55 9.71
C ARG A 135 -16.77 4.93 9.12
N ALA A 136 -17.68 5.86 9.40
CA ALA A 136 -17.44 7.27 9.20
C ALA A 136 -16.14 7.63 9.92
N PHE A 137 -15.14 8.09 9.16
CA PHE A 137 -13.87 8.64 9.64
C PHE A 137 -12.92 7.61 10.30
N ILE A 138 -11.70 7.55 9.76
CA ILE A 138 -10.54 7.29 10.61
C ILE A 138 -10.57 8.44 11.62
N ASP A 139 -10.63 8.16 12.92
CA ASP A 139 -10.58 9.21 13.95
C ASP A 139 -9.22 9.88 13.89
N CYS A 140 -9.12 10.88 13.01
CA CYS A 140 -7.86 11.38 12.52
C CYS A 140 -7.46 12.61 13.33
N GLY A 141 -6.74 12.39 14.43
CA GLY A 141 -6.20 13.50 15.22
C GLY A 141 -5.11 14.33 14.51
N CYS A 142 -4.69 13.96 13.29
CA CYS A 142 -3.61 14.62 12.57
C CYS A 142 -3.99 15.27 11.22
N GLY A 143 -5.25 15.17 10.78
CA GLY A 143 -5.74 15.74 9.52
C GLY A 143 -5.22 15.08 8.23
N TYR A 144 -4.31 14.10 8.31
CA TYR A 144 -3.73 13.42 7.15
C TYR A 144 -4.76 12.61 6.35
N ALA A 145 -5.65 11.89 7.03
CA ALA A 145 -6.68 11.09 6.36
C ALA A 145 -7.65 11.96 5.54
N GLU A 146 -7.82 13.23 5.92
CA GLU A 146 -8.75 14.18 5.31
C GLU A 146 -8.10 15.03 4.21
N SER A 147 -6.90 15.56 4.48
CA SER A 147 -6.22 16.52 3.59
C SER A 147 -5.06 15.93 2.78
N GLY A 148 -4.47 14.83 3.24
CA GLY A 148 -3.29 14.21 2.63
C GLY A 148 -1.99 14.90 3.06
N VAL A 149 -2.11 15.97 3.84
CA VAL A 149 -0.99 16.75 4.36
C VAL A 149 -0.65 16.23 5.75
N ILE A 150 0.63 15.92 5.99
CA ILE A 150 1.12 15.58 7.32
C ILE A 150 1.43 16.87 8.05
N GLY A 151 0.74 17.12 9.17
CA GLY A 151 1.08 18.21 10.09
C GLY A 151 2.37 17.92 10.87
N LYS A 152 2.27 17.70 12.18
CA LYS A 152 3.43 17.37 13.04
C LYS A 152 3.89 15.91 12.92
N GLY A 153 2.99 15.01 12.55
CA GLY A 153 3.20 13.56 12.43
C GLY A 153 1.89 12.84 12.16
N LEU A 154 1.94 11.53 11.89
CA LEU A 154 0.75 10.71 11.74
C LEU A 154 0.22 10.29 13.12
N CYS A 155 -1.07 10.52 13.39
CA CYS A 155 -1.74 9.95 14.55
C CYS A 155 -1.68 8.41 14.54
N ILE A 156 -2.02 7.78 15.66
CA ILE A 156 -1.91 6.32 15.83
C ILE A 156 -2.67 5.60 14.71
N GLU A 157 -3.91 6.01 14.46
CA GLU A 157 -4.83 5.45 13.48
C GLU A 157 -4.28 5.56 12.05
N CYS A 158 -3.74 6.74 11.70
CA CYS A 158 -3.11 6.95 10.39
C CYS A 158 -1.81 6.15 10.26
N GLY A 159 -1.02 6.03 11.34
CA GLY A 159 0.19 5.22 11.36
C GLY A 159 -0.11 3.74 11.12
N GLU A 160 -1.11 3.19 11.80
CA GLU A 160 -1.53 1.79 11.61
C GLU A 160 -2.04 1.52 10.20
N LEU A 161 -2.83 2.45 9.66
CA LEU A 161 -3.35 2.36 8.31
C LEU A 161 -2.24 2.41 7.24
N VAL A 162 -1.27 3.31 7.41
CA VAL A 162 -0.10 3.37 6.52
C VAL A 162 0.71 2.08 6.60
N VAL A 163 0.94 1.52 7.80
CA VAL A 163 1.66 0.26 7.95
C VAL A 163 0.89 -0.90 7.31
N ARG A 164 -0.44 -0.95 7.42
CA ARG A 164 -1.27 -1.95 6.72
C ARG A 164 -1.08 -1.87 5.21
N ARG A 165 -1.06 -0.67 4.64
CA ARG A 165 -0.86 -0.46 3.21
C ARG A 165 0.56 -0.76 2.77
N TRP A 166 1.53 -0.39 3.58
CA TRP A 166 2.93 -0.72 3.35
C TRP A 166 3.13 -2.24 3.33
N SER A 167 2.49 -2.93 4.27
CA SER A 167 2.47 -4.39 4.35
C SER A 167 1.82 -5.04 3.12
N ALA A 168 0.73 -4.46 2.61
CA ALA A 168 0.04 -4.97 1.44
C ALA A 168 0.88 -4.80 0.17
N GLU A 169 1.47 -3.62 -0.01
CA GLU A 169 2.41 -3.38 -1.11
C GLU A 169 3.62 -4.32 -0.99
N GLU A 170 4.19 -4.49 0.21
CA GLU A 170 5.32 -5.41 0.42
C GLU A 170 4.96 -6.86 0.05
N LEU A 171 3.78 -7.35 0.43
CA LEU A 171 3.33 -8.70 0.07
C LEU A 171 3.10 -8.84 -1.45
N ARG A 172 2.57 -7.81 -2.10
CA ARG A 172 2.43 -7.75 -3.56
C ARG A 172 3.80 -7.84 -4.23
N LEU A 173 4.77 -7.04 -3.78
CA LEU A 173 6.13 -7.07 -4.30
C LEU A 173 6.82 -8.42 -4.09
N LEU A 174 6.66 -9.00 -2.90
CA LEU A 174 7.21 -10.31 -2.58
C LEU A 174 6.59 -11.45 -3.39
N ALA A 175 5.33 -11.32 -3.82
CA ALA A 175 4.70 -12.32 -4.68
C ALA A 175 5.37 -12.44 -6.06
N MET A 176 6.03 -11.38 -6.54
CA MET A 176 6.80 -11.39 -7.79
C MET A 176 8.15 -12.10 -7.65
N VAL A 177 8.61 -12.34 -6.42
CA VAL A 177 9.92 -12.94 -6.13
C VAL A 177 9.79 -14.09 -5.11
N PRO A 178 9.13 -15.21 -5.45
CA PRO A 178 8.75 -16.26 -4.49
C PRO A 178 9.90 -16.83 -3.66
N GLU A 179 11.09 -17.01 -4.26
CA GLU A 179 12.28 -17.48 -3.54
C GLU A 179 12.71 -16.48 -2.45
N TYR A 180 12.76 -15.19 -2.78
CA TYR A 180 13.10 -14.14 -1.82
C TYR A 180 12.03 -14.03 -0.73
N ARG A 181 10.76 -14.17 -1.10
CA ARG A 181 9.61 -14.17 -0.19
C ARG A 181 9.72 -15.23 0.89
N GLY A 182 9.99 -16.48 0.54
CA GLY A 182 10.11 -17.55 1.55
C GLY A 182 11.12 -17.22 2.64
N ARG A 183 12.28 -16.67 2.25
CA ARG A 183 13.35 -16.28 3.18
C ARG A 183 12.98 -15.07 4.04
N VAL A 184 12.23 -14.11 3.49
CA VAL A 184 11.69 -12.99 4.28
C VAL A 184 10.69 -13.49 5.32
N GLU A 185 9.78 -14.38 4.91
CA GLU A 185 8.78 -14.97 5.80
C GLU A 185 9.43 -15.73 6.96
N GLU A 186 10.43 -16.58 6.68
CA GLU A 186 11.21 -17.29 7.71
C GLU A 186 11.83 -16.33 8.74
N ILE A 187 12.49 -15.26 8.28
CA ILE A 187 13.11 -14.27 9.17
C ILE A 187 12.07 -13.60 10.06
N LEU A 188 10.90 -13.26 9.51
CA LEU A 188 9.85 -12.59 10.25
C LEU A 188 9.15 -13.52 11.25
N VAL A 189 8.93 -14.79 10.90
CA VAL A 189 8.39 -15.81 11.82
C VAL A 189 9.35 -16.04 13.00
N ASP A 190 10.64 -16.21 12.74
CA ASP A 190 11.67 -16.33 13.80
C ASP A 190 11.72 -15.06 14.69
N THR A 191 11.56 -13.88 14.08
CA THR A 191 11.51 -12.61 14.82
C THR A 191 10.26 -12.50 15.68
N GLU A 192 9.10 -12.88 15.15
CA GLU A 192 7.82 -12.91 15.87
C GLU A 192 7.89 -13.83 17.08
N ALA A 193 8.37 -15.08 16.90
CA ALA A 193 8.50 -16.05 17.98
C ALA A 193 9.43 -15.54 19.11
N ARG A 194 10.55 -14.91 18.77
CA ARG A 194 11.46 -14.30 19.75
C ARG A 194 10.85 -13.11 20.47
N GLN A 195 10.07 -12.30 19.77
CA GLN A 195 9.36 -11.18 20.36
C GLN A 195 8.31 -11.69 21.37
N GLN A 196 7.49 -12.66 20.97
CA GLN A 196 6.46 -13.24 21.85
C GLN A 196 7.07 -13.88 23.10
N LYS A 197 8.17 -14.62 22.95
CA LYS A 197 8.91 -15.16 24.10
C LYS A 197 9.39 -14.04 25.05
N GLN A 198 9.81 -12.91 24.53
CA GLN A 198 10.31 -11.79 25.33
C GLN A 198 9.18 -11.02 26.04
N ILE A 199 8.01 -10.88 25.40
CA ILE A 199 6.83 -10.24 26.01
C ILE A 199 6.38 -11.00 27.27
N GLY A 200 6.45 -12.33 27.25
CA GLY A 200 6.13 -13.17 28.41
C GLY A 200 7.13 -13.12 29.57
N VAL A 201 8.19 -12.31 29.50
CA VAL A 201 9.22 -12.18 30.54
C VAL A 201 9.04 -10.84 31.26
N ARG A 202 8.96 -10.87 32.59
CA ARG A 202 8.94 -9.65 33.42
C ARG A 202 10.25 -8.87 33.20
N SER A 203 10.13 -7.61 32.77
CA SER A 203 11.25 -6.73 32.47
C SER A 203 10.96 -5.31 32.94
N GLU A 204 11.99 -4.59 33.35
CA GLU A 204 11.94 -3.15 33.65
C GLU A 204 11.86 -2.31 32.37
N THR A 205 12.28 -2.87 31.23
CA THR A 205 12.32 -2.19 29.92
C THR A 205 11.71 -3.02 28.79
N PRO A 206 10.43 -3.43 28.88
CA PRO A 206 9.81 -4.39 27.97
C PRO A 206 9.84 -3.94 26.50
N PHE A 207 9.60 -2.65 26.23
CA PHE A 207 9.67 -2.09 24.88
C PHE A 207 11.07 -2.20 24.26
N ALA A 208 12.13 -1.93 25.03
CA ALA A 208 13.51 -1.99 24.54
C ALA A 208 13.94 -3.43 24.24
N ASP A 209 13.56 -4.37 25.10
CA ASP A 209 13.88 -5.78 24.93
C ASP A 209 13.23 -6.37 23.68
N VAL A 210 11.96 -6.05 23.46
CA VAL A 210 11.21 -6.46 22.27
C VAL A 210 11.75 -5.77 21.01
N ALA A 211 12.11 -4.48 21.07
CA ALA A 211 12.77 -3.77 19.98
C ALA A 211 14.14 -4.40 19.62
N SER A 212 14.88 -4.95 20.59
CA SER A 212 16.16 -5.63 20.33
C SER A 212 15.98 -6.88 19.45
N LYS A 213 14.88 -7.63 19.61
CA LYS A 213 14.56 -8.80 18.79
C LYS A 213 14.26 -8.38 17.36
N ARG A 214 13.46 -7.32 17.18
CA ARG A 214 13.21 -6.72 15.86
C ARG A 214 14.49 -6.19 15.22
N ALA A 215 15.40 -5.59 15.98
CA ALA A 215 16.69 -5.13 15.46
C ALA A 215 17.53 -6.29 14.91
N ARG A 216 17.49 -7.47 15.55
CA ARG A 216 18.14 -8.70 15.04
C ARG A 216 17.49 -9.17 13.73
N GLY A 217 16.17 -9.21 13.65
CA GLY A 217 15.43 -9.50 12.41
C GLY A 217 15.80 -8.54 11.28
N GLY A 218 15.85 -7.24 11.56
CA GLY A 218 16.26 -6.22 10.60
C GLY A 218 17.71 -6.38 10.09
N ARG A 219 18.63 -6.87 10.93
CA ARG A 219 20.00 -7.22 10.47
C ARG A 219 19.99 -8.43 9.53
N ALA A 220 19.15 -9.42 9.79
CA ALA A 220 18.98 -10.57 8.91
C ALA A 220 18.40 -10.17 7.55
N LEU A 221 17.35 -9.33 7.53
CA LEU A 221 16.80 -8.77 6.29
C LEU A 221 17.84 -7.98 5.50
N ARG A 222 18.62 -7.12 6.16
CA ARG A 222 19.72 -6.38 5.51
C ARG A 222 20.74 -7.31 4.84
N ARG A 223 21.07 -8.44 5.47
CA ARG A 223 21.97 -9.44 4.88
C ARG A 223 21.31 -10.12 3.68
N LEU A 224 20.05 -10.56 3.84
CA LEU A 224 19.27 -11.18 2.77
C LEU A 224 19.18 -10.28 1.54
N ARG A 225 18.86 -8.99 1.72
CA ARG A 225 18.82 -8.00 0.62
C ARG A 225 20.15 -7.92 -0.13
N ARG A 226 21.28 -7.93 0.58
CA ARG A 226 22.60 -7.85 -0.04
C ARG A 226 22.92 -9.12 -0.84
N SER A 227 22.68 -10.30 -0.26
CA SER A 227 22.96 -11.58 -0.93
C SER A 227 21.97 -11.87 -2.06
N GLY A 228 20.72 -11.42 -1.92
CA GLY A 228 19.64 -11.64 -2.88
C GLY A 228 19.40 -10.48 -3.84
N ARG A 229 20.32 -9.51 -3.97
CA ARG A 229 20.11 -8.30 -4.79
C ARG A 229 19.72 -8.61 -6.24
N ARG A 230 20.26 -9.70 -6.81
CA ARG A 230 19.94 -10.13 -8.19
C ARG A 230 18.48 -10.58 -8.35
N LEU A 231 17.87 -11.09 -7.29
CA LEU A 231 16.46 -11.49 -7.28
C LEU A 231 15.51 -10.28 -7.16
N LEU A 232 16.03 -9.10 -6.80
CA LEU A 232 15.25 -7.88 -6.62
C LEU A 232 15.22 -7.00 -7.87
N VAL A 233 15.74 -7.51 -8.99
CA VAL A 233 15.61 -6.90 -10.31
C VAL A 233 14.54 -7.70 -11.04
N SER A 234 13.45 -7.04 -11.44
CA SER A 234 12.36 -7.68 -12.19
C SER A 234 12.21 -7.05 -13.57
N THR A 235 11.47 -7.72 -14.47
CA THR A 235 11.06 -7.15 -15.76
C THR A 235 10.24 -5.86 -15.62
N GLU A 236 9.58 -5.67 -14.46
CA GLU A 236 8.80 -4.48 -14.12
C GLU A 236 9.63 -3.38 -13.42
N GLY A 237 10.94 -3.60 -13.29
CA GLY A 237 11.89 -2.66 -12.67
C GLY A 237 12.50 -3.18 -11.36
N ASP A 238 13.29 -2.31 -10.73
CA ASP A 238 13.98 -2.59 -9.48
C ASP A 238 13.01 -2.57 -8.28
N LEU A 239 13.14 -3.56 -7.40
CA LEU A 239 12.43 -3.62 -6.12
C LEU A 239 13.30 -3.05 -4.99
N PRO A 240 12.72 -2.30 -4.03
CA PRO A 240 11.30 -2.00 -3.84
C PRO A 240 10.76 -0.87 -4.75
N SER A 241 9.43 -0.84 -4.93
CA SER A 241 8.74 0.19 -5.72
C SER A 241 8.81 1.59 -5.10
N GLU A 242 8.54 2.61 -5.91
CA GLU A 242 8.38 4.00 -5.44
C GLU A 242 7.28 4.12 -4.36
N ARG A 243 6.12 3.48 -4.58
CA ARG A 243 5.00 3.46 -3.63
C ARG A 243 5.42 2.84 -2.29
N TRP A 244 6.14 1.72 -2.32
CA TRP A 244 6.65 1.09 -1.11
C TRP A 244 7.57 2.03 -0.33
N THR A 245 8.43 2.76 -1.04
CA THR A 245 9.35 3.75 -0.45
C THR A 245 8.59 4.95 0.14
N GLN A 246 7.55 5.44 -0.54
CA GLN A 246 6.68 6.50 -0.03
C GLN A 246 5.96 6.06 1.25
N LEU A 247 5.41 4.85 1.30
CA LEU A 247 4.74 4.30 2.50
C LEU A 247 5.71 4.11 3.68
N ALA A 248 6.96 3.72 3.41
CA ALA A 248 8.01 3.67 4.42
C ALA A 248 8.32 5.07 5.00
N ARG A 249 8.42 6.09 4.14
CA ARG A 249 8.63 7.48 4.54
C ARG A 249 7.47 8.01 5.38
N LEU A 250 6.22 7.72 5.00
CA LEU A 250 5.04 8.05 5.80
C LEU A 250 5.11 7.38 7.18
N THR A 251 5.45 6.10 7.24
CA THR A 251 5.62 5.36 8.50
C THR A 251 6.70 5.99 9.39
N SER A 252 7.75 6.59 8.81
CA SER A 252 8.80 7.28 9.56
C SER A 252 8.31 8.52 10.33
N ARG A 253 7.11 9.02 9.99
CA ARG A 253 6.43 10.18 10.61
C ARG A 253 5.34 9.76 11.61
N ALA A 254 5.17 8.47 11.88
CA ALA A 254 4.23 7.96 12.87
C ALA A 254 4.52 8.51 14.29
N LEU A 255 3.48 8.78 15.07
CA LEU A 255 3.64 9.21 16.47
C LEU A 255 3.82 8.03 17.45
N GLN A 256 3.57 6.79 17.02
CA GLN A 256 3.85 5.60 17.81
C GLN A 256 5.34 5.46 18.15
N THR A 257 5.67 4.94 19.33
CA THR A 257 7.05 4.81 19.83
C THR A 257 7.95 3.97 18.92
N SER A 258 7.49 2.79 18.49
CA SER A 258 8.34 1.82 17.79
C SER A 258 8.38 1.98 16.26
N LEU A 259 7.37 2.62 15.66
CA LEU A 259 7.19 2.66 14.20
C LEU A 259 8.18 3.55 13.42
N PRO A 260 8.52 4.77 13.87
CA PRO A 260 9.36 5.68 13.11
C PRO A 260 10.73 5.10 12.76
N LEU A 261 11.29 4.30 13.67
CA LEU A 261 12.56 3.61 13.46
C LEU A 261 12.48 2.56 12.36
N GLU A 262 11.33 1.90 12.22
CA GLU A 262 11.13 0.88 11.20
C GLU A 262 11.01 1.51 9.81
N GLY A 263 10.26 2.60 9.68
CA GLY A 263 10.20 3.41 8.46
C GLY A 263 11.57 3.99 8.06
N ARG A 264 12.30 4.63 8.99
CA ARG A 264 13.64 5.22 8.72
C ARG A 264 14.69 4.20 8.27
N ARG A 265 14.51 2.92 8.60
CA ARG A 265 15.45 1.84 8.29
C ARG A 265 15.00 0.96 7.11
N ALA A 266 13.85 1.27 6.52
CA ALA A 266 13.29 0.56 5.38
C ALA A 266 14.30 0.38 4.25
N ASP A 267 14.89 1.47 3.78
CA ASP A 267 15.88 1.45 2.69
C ASP A 267 17.10 0.60 2.99
N LYS A 268 17.48 0.42 4.26
CA LYS A 268 18.62 -0.42 4.64
C LYS A 268 18.25 -1.90 4.69
N ARG A 269 17.01 -2.21 5.10
CA ARG A 269 16.52 -3.58 5.32
C ARG A 269 15.92 -4.19 4.04
N GLY A 270 15.31 -3.38 3.19
CA GLY A 270 14.59 -3.82 1.99
C GLY A 270 13.24 -4.45 2.33
N LEU A 271 12.72 -5.25 1.40
CA LEU A 271 11.49 -6.02 1.59
C LEU A 271 11.59 -6.91 2.85
N GLY A 272 10.53 -6.89 3.63
CA GLY A 272 10.41 -7.41 5.00
C GLY A 272 10.39 -6.32 6.07
N ALA A 273 10.73 -5.07 5.71
CA ALA A 273 10.68 -3.94 6.65
C ALA A 273 9.25 -3.59 7.07
N ALA A 274 8.27 -3.71 6.17
CA ALA A 274 6.87 -3.51 6.54
C ALA A 274 6.39 -4.60 7.50
N GLY A 275 6.86 -5.84 7.32
CA GLY A 275 6.64 -6.94 8.28
C GLY A 275 7.21 -6.66 9.67
N LEU A 276 8.38 -6.05 9.78
CA LEU A 276 8.92 -5.64 11.09
C LEU A 276 8.11 -4.49 11.73
N ALA A 277 7.59 -3.56 10.93
CA ALA A 277 6.68 -2.52 11.41
C ALA A 277 5.35 -3.13 11.89
N ALA A 278 4.83 -4.15 11.21
CA ALA A 278 3.67 -4.93 11.65
C ALA A 278 3.90 -5.58 13.03
N LEU A 279 5.07 -6.21 13.21
CA LEU A 279 5.47 -6.80 14.49
C LEU A 279 5.68 -5.73 15.57
N ALA A 280 6.14 -4.54 15.22
CA ALA A 280 6.24 -3.43 16.16
C ALA A 280 4.87 -3.03 16.72
N LEU A 281 3.87 -2.85 15.85
CA LEU A 281 2.49 -2.57 16.27
C LEU A 281 1.92 -3.69 17.15
N LYS A 282 2.11 -4.95 16.74
CA LYS A 282 1.65 -6.10 17.53
C LYS A 282 2.30 -6.11 18.91
N GLY A 283 3.62 -5.94 18.98
CA GLY A 283 4.35 -5.96 20.24
C GLY A 283 3.99 -4.79 21.16
N ASP A 284 3.81 -3.59 20.62
CA ASP A 284 3.39 -2.43 21.42
C ASP A 284 2.00 -2.67 22.03
N ARG A 285 1.06 -3.27 21.28
CA ARG A 285 -0.27 -3.67 21.79
C ARG A 285 -0.19 -4.75 22.86
N ASP A 286 0.60 -5.80 22.63
CA ASP A 286 0.76 -6.92 23.55
C ASP A 286 1.47 -6.52 24.87
N ILE A 287 2.26 -5.44 24.88
CA ILE A 287 2.89 -4.89 26.10
C ILE A 287 1.94 -3.97 26.88
N LEU A 288 1.09 -3.22 26.18
CA LEU A 288 0.19 -2.21 26.77
C LEU A 288 -1.16 -2.77 27.22
N GLY A 289 -1.61 -3.87 26.61
CA GLY A 289 -2.83 -4.60 26.95
C GLY A 289 -2.61 -5.67 28.00
#